data_AF-A0A945PWQ3-F1
#
_entry.id   AF-A0A945PWQ3-F1
#
_cell.length_a   1.000
_cell.length_b   1.000
_cell.length_c   1.000
_cell.angle_alpha   90.00
_cell.angle_beta   90.00
_cell.angle_gamma   90.00
#
_symmetry.space_group_name_H-M   'P 1'
#
loop_
_entity.id
_entity.type
_entity.pdbx_description
1 polymer ?
#
loop_
_entity_poly.entity_id
_entity_poly.type
_entity_poly.pdbx_seq_one_letter_code
_entity_poly.pdbx_strand_id
1 'polypeptide(L)' 'VKSGEPDANYTEQAGSAEMVKENIVITIEIGISDAQESVWTTDFSYDYVKINAEYRT' A
#
# COMPACT_ATOMS: atom_id res chain seq x y z
N VAL A 1 9.96 -3.33 -6.57
CA VAL A 1 10.17 -4.75 -6.92
C VAL A 1 10.43 -4.80 -8.41
N LYS A 2 11.39 -5.62 -8.87
CA LYS A 2 11.66 -5.88 -10.29
C LYS A 2 11.74 -7.37 -10.50
N SER A 3 11.00 -7.89 -11.49
CA SER A 3 10.96 -9.33 -11.81
C SER A 3 10.65 -10.25 -10.61
N GLY A 4 9.85 -9.79 -9.65
CA GLY A 4 9.52 -10.54 -8.45
C GLY A 4 10.53 -10.44 -7.30
N GLU A 5 11.63 -9.73 -7.47
CA GLU A 5 12.65 -9.51 -6.44
C GLU A 5 12.67 -8.05 -5.94
N PRO A 6 13.16 -7.78 -4.72
CA PRO A 6 13.39 -6.42 -4.26
C PRO A 6 14.22 -5.62 -5.30
N ASP A 7 13.83 -4.38 -5.57
CA ASP A 7 14.60 -3.55 -6.51
C ASP A 7 15.97 -3.24 -5.88
N ALA A 8 17.06 -3.44 -6.62
CA ALA A 8 18.41 -3.16 -6.12
C ALA A 8 18.63 -1.69 -5.73
N ASN A 9 17.82 -0.78 -6.29
CA ASN A 9 17.86 0.65 -5.96
C ASN A 9 16.90 1.03 -4.83
N TYR A 10 16.19 0.07 -4.25
CA TYR A 10 15.32 0.33 -3.11
C TYR A 10 16.14 0.80 -1.91
N THR A 11 15.66 1.83 -1.23
CA THR A 11 16.20 2.28 0.04
C THR A 11 15.06 2.51 1.02
N GLU A 12 15.29 2.16 2.28
CA GLU A 12 14.34 2.42 3.37
C GLU A 12 14.01 3.91 3.49
N GLN A 13 14.98 4.78 3.22
CA GLN A 13 14.76 6.23 3.26
C GLN A 13 13.74 6.68 2.20
N ALA A 14 13.85 6.17 0.96
CA ALA A 14 12.88 6.48 -0.09
C ALA A 14 11.49 5.91 0.24
N GLY A 15 11.43 4.68 0.78
CA GLY A 15 10.18 4.08 1.23
C GLY A 15 9.51 4.90 2.33
N SER A 16 10.27 5.30 3.36
CA SER A 16 9.76 6.13 4.46
C SER A 16 9.28 7.49 3.98
N ALA A 17 9.96 8.13 3.03
CA ALA A 17 9.52 9.41 2.47
C ALA A 17 8.18 9.29 1.73
N GLU A 18 7.92 8.17 1.05
CA GLU A 18 6.64 7.91 0.38
C GLU A 18 5.51 7.68 1.40
N MET A 19 5.79 6.96 2.48
CA MET A 19 4.80 6.60 3.52
C MET A 19 4.30 7.79 4.35
N VAL A 20 5.00 8.93 4.34
CA VAL A 20 4.56 10.16 5.04
C VAL A 20 3.52 10.93 4.24
N LYS A 21 3.31 10.61 2.96
CA LYS A 21 2.33 11.30 2.12
C LYS A 21 0.92 10.96 2.56
N GLU A 22 0.02 11.93 2.37
CA GLU A 22 -1.41 11.76 2.62
C GLU A 22 -2.06 10.74 1.69
N ASN A 23 -1.59 10.68 0.43
CA ASN A 23 -2.08 9.76 -0.58
C ASN A 23 -0.93 8.92 -1.12
N ILE A 24 -1.10 7.60 -1.13
CA ILE A 24 -0.11 6.64 -1.64
C ILE A 24 -0.74 5.89 -2.81
N VAL A 25 -0.03 5.89 -3.95
CA VAL A 25 -0.41 5.12 -5.14
C VAL A 25 0.44 3.87 -5.20
N ILE A 26 -0.21 2.71 -5.24
CA ILE A 26 0.46 1.42 -5.41
C ILE A 26 0.11 0.89 -6.79
N THR A 27 1.12 0.78 -7.65
CA THR A 27 0.98 0.17 -8.98
C THR A 27 1.52 -1.25 -8.94
N ILE A 28 0.69 -2.21 -9.35
CA ILE A 28 1.04 -3.62 -9.41
C ILE A 28 0.88 -4.07 -10.87
N GLU A 29 2.01 -4.40 -11.49
CA GLU A 29 2.05 -4.95 -12.85
C GLU A 29 2.21 -6.47 -12.76
N ILE A 30 1.23 -7.22 -13.28
CA ILE A 30 1.23 -8.69 -13.28
C ILE A 30 0.84 -9.21 -14.66
N GLY A 31 1.63 -10.13 -15.19
CA GLY A 31 1.34 -10.81 -16.44
C GLY A 31 1.56 -9.94 -17.68
N ILE A 32 0.90 -10.31 -18.78
CA ILE A 32 1.10 -9.72 -20.12
C ILE A 32 -0.20 -9.22 -20.76
N SER A 33 -1.29 -9.15 -20.00
CA SER A 33 -2.59 -8.70 -20.49
C SER A 33 -2.77 -7.20 -20.30
N ASP A 34 -3.54 -6.56 -21.19
CA ASP A 34 -3.90 -5.13 -21.09
C ASP A 34 -5.05 -4.86 -20.11
N ALA A 35 -5.50 -5.86 -19.37
CA ALA A 35 -6.55 -5.68 -18.36
C ALA A 35 -6.02 -4.84 -17.20
N GLN A 36 -6.76 -3.80 -16.83
CA GLN A 36 -6.43 -2.89 -15.74
C GLN A 36 -7.64 -2.72 -14.83
N GLU A 37 -7.40 -2.70 -13.53
CA GLU A 37 -8.39 -2.38 -12.50
C GLU A 37 -7.76 -1.42 -11.48
N SER A 38 -8.60 -0.67 -10.77
CA SER A 38 -8.15 0.23 -9.71
C SER A 38 -9.08 0.13 -8.51
N VAL A 39 -8.49 0.01 -7.33
CA VAL A 39 -9.20 -0.12 -6.05
C VAL A 39 -8.71 0.98 -5.13
N TRP A 40 -9.65 1.64 -4.47
CA TRP A 40 -9.36 2.61 -3.42
C TRP A 40 -9.45 1.92 -2.06
N THR A 41 -8.45 2.15 -1.22
CA THR A 41 -8.43 1.64 0.15
C THR A 41 -7.76 2.66 1.06
N THR A 42 -7.90 2.46 2.36
CA THR A 42 -7.25 3.27 3.39
C THR A 42 -6.27 2.43 4.20
N ASP A 43 -5.44 3.09 5.00
CA ASP A 43 -4.57 2.43 5.96
C ASP A 43 -5.36 1.80 7.12
N PHE A 44 -4.69 0.90 7.85
CA PHE A 44 -5.23 0.26 9.04
C PHE A 44 -4.68 0.95 10.28
N SER A 45 -5.37 2.02 10.70
CA SER A 45 -4.93 2.87 11.81
C SER A 45 -5.33 2.32 13.18
N TYR A 46 -4.61 2.77 14.22
CA TYR A 46 -4.99 2.51 15.60
C TYR A 46 -6.38 3.06 15.94
N ASP A 47 -6.74 4.21 15.37
CA ASP A 47 -8.05 4.82 15.58
C ASP A 47 -9.17 3.98 14.97
N TYR A 48 -8.94 3.35 13.81
CA TYR A 48 -9.88 2.37 13.25
C TYR A 48 -10.13 1.23 14.25
N VAL A 49 -9.06 0.67 14.83
CA VAL A 49 -9.18 -0.39 15.85
C VAL A 49 -9.94 0.11 17.06
N LYS A 50 -9.59 1.28 17.60
CA LYS A 50 -10.23 1.86 18.79
C LYS A 50 -11.72 2.11 18.60
N ILE A 51 -12.12 2.67 17.46
CA ILE A 51 -13.53 2.95 17.13
C ILE A 51 -14.33 1.65 17.03
N ASN A 52 -13.76 0.61 16.40
CA ASN A 52 -14.47 -0.64 16.16
C ASN A 52 -14.34 -1.66 17.32
N ALA A 53 -13.37 -1.50 18.22
CA ALA A 53 -13.15 -2.41 19.34
C ALA A 53 -14.23 -2.31 20.44
N GLU A 54 -14.98 -1.21 20.49
CA GLU A 54 -16.09 -1.03 21.44
C GLU A 54 -17.43 -1.58 20.93
N TYR A 55 -17.50 -2.04 19.68
CA TYR A 55 -18.67 -2.74 19.15
C TYR A 55 -18.70 -4.17 19.70
N ARG A 56 -19.32 -4.35 20.87
CA ARG A 56 -19.83 -5.68 21.25
C ARG A 56 -20.89 -6.07 20.21
N THR A 57 -20.68 -7.22 19.55
CA THR A 57 -21.68 -7.92 18.72
C THR A 57 -23.04 -8.01 19.39
#